data_AF-A0A5B0EC45-F1
#
_entry.id   AF-A0A5B0EC45-F1
#
_cell.length_a   1.000
_cell.length_b   1.000
_cell.length_c   1.000
_cell.angle_alpha   90.00
_cell.angle_beta   90.00
_cell.angle_gamma   90.00
#
_symmetry.space_group_name_H-M   'P 1'
#
loop_
_entity.id
_entity.type
_entity.pdbx_description
1 polymer ?
#
loop_
_entity_poly.entity_id
_entity_poly.type
_entity_poly.pdbx_seq_one_letter_code
_entity_poly.pdbx_strand_id
1 'polypeptide(L)'
;MTKPNIDYTAITETLSGETPVKIVGEPLHGEAAASAGRELLRKYGSDNAISQAIRLGRPRVGDAKRGPSPTVRGRIAEEDFAALVQLEAQSGKSQSALVREAIQLLLERHRLAS
;
A
#
# COMPACT_ATOMS: atom_id res chain seq x y z
N MET A 1 20.23 17.11 -0.50
CA MET A 1 20.04 15.88 -1.30
C MET A 1 18.61 15.86 -1.80
N THR A 2 18.41 16.13 -3.08
CA THR A 2 17.09 16.18 -3.73
C THR A 2 16.57 14.74 -3.88
N LYS A 3 15.41 14.43 -3.32
CA LYS A 3 14.80 13.09 -3.46
C LYS A 3 14.47 12.84 -4.94
N PRO A 4 14.74 11.64 -5.49
CA PRO A 4 14.29 11.31 -6.84
C PRO A 4 12.76 11.35 -6.87
N ASN A 5 12.20 12.08 -7.84
CA ASN A 5 10.77 12.14 -8.09
C ASN A 5 10.36 10.81 -8.74
N ILE A 6 9.80 9.90 -7.96
CA ILE A 6 9.37 8.58 -8.44
C ILE A 6 7.95 8.73 -8.99
N ASP A 7 7.79 8.50 -10.29
CA ASP A 7 6.49 8.49 -10.96
C ASP A 7 5.75 7.18 -10.65
N TYR A 8 4.89 7.23 -9.65
CA TYR A 8 4.12 6.06 -9.21
C TYR A 8 3.05 5.64 -10.22
N THR A 9 2.56 6.57 -11.05
CA THR A 9 1.55 6.32 -12.09
C THR A 9 2.10 5.45 -13.21
N ALA A 10 3.30 5.74 -13.71
CA ALA A 10 3.98 4.92 -14.71
C ALA A 10 4.27 3.49 -14.21
N ILE A 11 4.59 3.35 -12.91
CA ILE A 11 4.88 2.06 -12.29
C ILE A 11 3.60 1.21 -12.17
N THR A 12 2.46 1.82 -11.81
CA THR A 12 1.18 1.11 -11.72
C THR A 12 0.67 0.61 -13.06
N GLU A 13 0.81 1.40 -14.13
CA GLU A 13 0.42 0.97 -15.48
C GLU A 13 1.27 -0.20 -15.99
N THR A 14 2.53 -0.27 -15.57
CA THR A 14 3.45 -1.37 -15.95
C THR A 14 3.17 -2.66 -15.18
N LEU A 15 2.67 -2.55 -13.93
CA LEU A 15 2.48 -3.68 -13.01
C LEU A 15 1.04 -4.20 -12.91
N SER A 16 0.08 -3.58 -13.60
CA SER A 16 -1.35 -3.95 -13.56
C SER A 16 -1.73 -5.14 -14.44
N GLY A 17 -0.77 -5.84 -15.05
CA GLY A 17 -1.01 -7.08 -15.78
C GLY A 17 -1.15 -8.30 -14.85
N GLU A 18 -1.92 -9.31 -15.26
CA GLU A 18 -2.02 -10.61 -14.56
C GLU A 18 -0.73 -11.46 -14.64
N THR A 19 0.30 -10.99 -15.33
CA THR A 19 1.54 -11.71 -15.52
C THR A 19 2.40 -11.65 -14.25
N PRO A 20 2.79 -12.80 -13.68
CA PRO A 20 3.68 -12.82 -12.54
C PRO A 20 5.00 -12.12 -12.91
N VAL A 21 5.48 -11.25 -12.02
CA VAL A 21 6.76 -10.56 -12.16
C VAL A 21 7.84 -11.62 -12.35
N LYS A 22 8.39 -11.71 -13.57
CA LYS A 22 9.51 -12.59 -13.86
C LYS A 22 10.75 -12.00 -13.18
N ILE A 23 11.45 -12.82 -12.40
CA ILE A 23 12.74 -12.44 -11.83
C ILE A 23 13.63 -12.03 -13.00
N VAL A 24 14.13 -10.80 -12.97
CA VAL A 24 15.01 -10.27 -14.02
C VAL A 24 16.41 -10.80 -13.75
N GLY A 25 16.90 -11.69 -14.60
CA GLY A 25 18.26 -12.22 -14.57
C GLY A 25 18.32 -13.75 -14.67
N GLU A 26 19.39 -14.25 -15.27
CA GLU A 26 19.69 -15.67 -15.30
C GLU A 26 20.16 -16.13 -13.91
N PRO A 27 19.62 -17.24 -13.37
CA PRO A 27 20.01 -17.71 -12.05
C PRO A 27 21.45 -18.23 -12.10
N LEU A 28 22.37 -17.56 -11.42
CA LEU A 28 23.77 -17.98 -11.33
C LEU A 28 23.91 -19.22 -10.44
N HIS A 29 24.78 -20.16 -10.83
CA HIS A 29 25.02 -21.42 -10.11
C HIS A 29 26.51 -21.66 -9.88
N GLY A 30 26.86 -22.46 -8.86
CA GLY A 30 28.23 -22.88 -8.59
C GLY A 30 29.21 -21.72 -8.39
N GLU A 31 30.34 -21.76 -9.09
CA GLU A 31 31.42 -20.77 -8.92
C GLU A 31 30.99 -19.34 -9.31
N ALA A 32 30.08 -19.20 -10.28
CA ALA A 32 29.54 -17.90 -10.67
C ALA A 32 28.65 -17.29 -9.58
N ALA A 33 27.91 -18.11 -8.83
CA ALA A 33 27.15 -17.64 -7.67
C ALA A 33 28.09 -17.28 -6.50
N ALA A 34 29.14 -18.08 -6.29
CA ALA A 34 30.12 -17.84 -5.24
C ALA A 34 30.93 -16.56 -5.47
N SER A 35 31.33 -16.27 -6.71
CA SER A 35 32.06 -15.04 -7.05
C SER A 35 31.19 -13.79 -6.86
N ALA A 36 29.94 -13.82 -7.34
CA ALA A 36 28.98 -12.75 -7.14
C ALA A 36 28.71 -12.51 -5.65
N GLY A 37 28.55 -13.58 -4.86
CA GLY A 37 28.40 -13.50 -3.40
C GLY A 37 29.61 -12.86 -2.71
N ARG A 38 30.84 -13.23 -3.10
CA ARG A 38 32.08 -12.63 -2.57
C ARG A 38 32.19 -11.15 -2.93
N GLU A 39 31.79 -10.75 -4.13
CA GLU A 39 31.77 -9.35 -4.55
C GLU A 39 30.75 -8.53 -3.76
N LEU A 40 29.58 -9.11 -3.51
CA LEU A 40 28.52 -8.50 -2.69
C LEU A 40 29.01 -8.31 -1.24
N LEU A 41 29.69 -9.30 -0.67
CA LEU A 41 30.33 -9.21 0.64
C LEU A 41 31.44 -8.16 0.70
N ARG A 42 32.24 -7.98 -0.35
CA ARG A 42 33.22 -6.88 -0.39
C ARG A 42 32.56 -5.51 -0.43
N LYS A 43 31.45 -5.38 -1.15
CA LYS A 43 30.75 -4.11 -1.34
C LYS A 43 29.98 -3.65 -0.10
N TYR A 44 29.42 -4.58 0.67
CA TYR A 44 28.58 -4.27 1.83
C TYR A 44 29.14 -4.76 3.18
N GLY A 45 30.25 -5.50 3.16
CA GLY A 45 31.08 -5.84 4.34
C GLY A 45 30.64 -7.07 5.13
N SER A 46 29.33 -7.28 5.37
CA SER A 46 28.83 -8.43 6.15
C SER A 46 27.47 -8.90 5.67
N ASP A 47 27.12 -10.18 5.90
CA ASP A 47 25.79 -10.73 5.57
C ASP A 47 24.64 -9.92 6.21
N ASN A 48 24.86 -9.34 7.38
CA ASN A 48 23.88 -8.46 8.02
C ASN A 48 23.72 -7.15 7.24
N ALA A 49 24.82 -6.53 6.79
CA ALA A 49 24.78 -5.32 5.98
C ALA A 49 24.21 -5.59 4.58
N ILE A 50 24.47 -6.77 4.01
CA ILE A 50 23.82 -7.27 2.79
C ILE A 50 22.30 -7.40 3.01
N SER A 51 21.89 -8.05 4.09
CA SER A 51 20.48 -8.22 4.43
C SER A 51 19.78 -6.87 4.66
N GLN A 52 20.47 -5.89 5.23
CA GLN A 52 19.96 -4.52 5.38
C GLN A 52 19.88 -3.77 4.04
N ALA A 53 20.88 -3.91 3.17
CA ALA A 53 20.86 -3.36 1.82
C ALA A 53 19.74 -3.97 0.96
N ILE A 54 19.48 -5.28 1.09
CA ILE A 54 18.37 -5.98 0.42
C ILE A 54 17.02 -5.54 1.02
N ARG A 55 16.94 -5.35 2.34
CA ARG A 55 15.73 -4.83 3.02
C ARG A 55 15.33 -3.42 2.58
N LEU A 56 16.27 -2.62 2.06
CA LEU A 56 15.98 -1.31 1.46
C LEU A 56 15.18 -1.42 0.14
N GLY A 57 15.04 -2.61 -0.44
CA GLY A 57 14.36 -2.87 -1.71
C GLY A 57 12.84 -2.65 -1.71
N ARG A 58 12.20 -2.35 -0.57
CA ARG A 58 10.84 -1.84 -0.56
C ARG A 58 10.71 -0.74 0.50
N PRO A 59 10.55 0.53 0.12
CA PRO A 59 10.11 1.56 1.05
C PRO A 59 8.81 1.07 1.70
N ARG A 60 8.75 1.13 3.04
CA ARG A 60 7.53 0.84 3.78
C ARG A 60 6.54 1.97 3.48
N VAL A 61 5.68 1.79 2.48
CA VAL A 61 4.63 2.75 2.17
C VAL A 61 3.53 2.53 3.22
N GLY A 62 3.42 3.48 4.14
CA GLY A 62 2.45 3.49 5.23
C GLY A 62 3.02 3.01 6.57
N ASP A 63 3.09 3.93 7.54
CA ASP A 63 2.97 3.61 8.96
C ASP A 63 1.51 3.25 9.28
N ALA A 64 0.94 2.30 8.53
CA ALA A 64 -0.38 1.79 8.83
C ALA A 64 -0.24 0.96 10.10
N LYS A 65 -0.63 1.55 11.24
CA LYS A 65 -0.87 0.82 12.49
C LYS A 65 -1.63 -0.46 12.12
N ARG A 66 -0.96 -1.62 12.20
CA ARG A 66 -1.62 -2.91 12.01
C ARG A 66 -2.53 -3.10 13.22
N GLY A 67 -3.81 -2.91 12.99
CA GLY A 67 -4.85 -3.04 14.01
C GLY A 67 -6.22 -2.99 13.34
N PRO A 68 -7.29 -3.35 14.08
CA PRO A 68 -8.65 -3.15 13.58
C PRO A 68 -8.85 -1.70 13.17
N SER A 69 -9.63 -1.48 12.10
CA SER A 69 -10.02 -0.12 11.68
C SER A 69 -10.58 0.65 12.88
N PRO A 70 -10.22 1.93 13.04
CA PRO A 70 -10.75 2.74 14.14
C PRO A 70 -12.28 2.79 14.05
N THR A 71 -12.95 2.55 15.18
CA THR A 71 -14.42 2.53 15.26
C THR A 71 -14.91 3.81 15.92
N VAL A 72 -15.85 4.49 15.27
CA VAL A 72 -16.56 5.66 15.80
C VAL A 72 -18.01 5.27 16.07
N ARG A 73 -18.53 5.59 17.27
CA ARG A 73 -19.95 5.41 17.61
C ARG A 73 -20.63 6.76 17.63
N GLY A 74 -21.72 6.91 16.88
CA GLY A 74 -22.54 8.12 16.82
C GLY A 74 -24.02 7.79 17.01
N ARG A 75 -24.79 8.76 17.48
CA ARG A 75 -26.26 8.71 17.47
C ARG A 75 -26.76 9.56 16.32
N ILE A 76 -27.77 9.07 15.62
CA ILE A 76 -28.47 9.80 14.55
C ILE A 76 -29.97 9.78 14.83
N ALA A 77 -30.72 10.68 14.21
CA ALA A 77 -32.17 10.66 14.29
C ALA A 77 -32.73 9.38 13.66
N GLU A 78 -33.89 8.93 14.12
CA GLU A 78 -34.54 7.73 13.59
C GLU A 78 -34.92 7.88 12.11
N GLU A 79 -35.30 9.10 11.70
CA GLU A 79 -35.59 9.47 10.32
C GLU A 79 -34.36 9.29 9.40
N ASP A 80 -33.19 9.74 9.85
CA ASP A 80 -31.92 9.59 9.12
C ASP A 80 -31.51 8.11 9.02
N PHE A 81 -31.76 7.34 10.08
CA PHE A 81 -31.49 5.90 10.07
C PHE A 81 -32.39 5.18 9.06
N ALA A 82 -33.68 5.52 9.00
CA ALA A 82 -34.60 4.97 8.01
C ALA A 82 -34.17 5.31 6.58
N ALA A 83 -33.73 6.55 6.34
CA ALA A 83 -33.18 6.97 5.04
C ALA A 83 -31.91 6.19 4.67
N LEU A 84 -31.02 5.92 5.63
CA LEU A 84 -29.81 5.12 5.41
C LEU A 84 -30.14 3.67 5.00
N VAL A 85 -31.14 3.05 5.63
CA VAL A 85 -31.61 1.70 5.28
C VAL A 85 -32.18 1.66 3.85
N GLN A 86 -32.94 2.67 3.46
CA GLN A 86 -33.43 2.78 2.08
C GLN A 86 -32.28 2.95 1.08
N LEU A 87 -31.26 3.75 1.43
CA LEU A 87 -30.08 3.95 0.59
C LEU A 87 -29.24 2.68 0.43
N GLU A 88 -29.13 1.87 1.48
CA GLU A 88 -28.50 0.54 1.43
C GLU A 88 -29.23 -0.37 0.43
N ALA A 89 -30.57 -0.43 0.49
CA ALA A 89 -31.36 -1.23 -0.43
C ALA A 89 -31.24 -0.78 -1.90
N GLN A 90 -31.14 0.53 -2.14
CA GLN A 90 -31.02 1.09 -3.50
C GLN A 90 -29.63 0.95 -4.09
N SER A 91 -28.58 1.15 -3.27
CA SER A 91 -27.19 1.17 -3.74
C SER A 91 -26.52 -0.20 -3.75
N GLY A 92 -27.05 -1.17 -2.97
CA GLY A 92 -26.40 -2.46 -2.74
C GLY A 92 -25.11 -2.36 -1.91
N LYS A 93 -24.77 -1.18 -1.39
CA LYS A 93 -23.59 -0.95 -0.54
C LYS A 93 -23.96 -1.19 0.92
N SER A 94 -23.05 -1.80 1.69
CA SER A 94 -23.23 -1.93 3.15
C SER A 94 -23.33 -0.56 3.83
N GLN A 95 -24.05 -0.48 4.94
CA GLN A 95 -24.12 0.72 5.78
C GLN A 95 -22.74 1.31 6.10
N SER A 96 -21.76 0.46 6.42
CA SER A 96 -20.39 0.92 6.74
C SER A 96 -19.69 1.59 5.55
N ALA A 97 -19.99 1.15 4.32
CA ALA A 97 -19.43 1.73 3.11
C ALA A 97 -20.09 3.09 2.82
N LEU A 98 -21.42 3.18 2.96
CA LEU A 98 -22.17 4.43 2.81
C LEU A 98 -21.72 5.49 3.81
N VAL A 99 -21.52 5.11 5.08
CA VAL A 99 -21.02 6.03 6.11
C VAL A 99 -19.59 6.49 5.81
N ARG A 100 -18.71 5.61 5.32
CA ARG A 100 -17.35 6.02 4.91
C ARG A 100 -17.37 7.02 3.76
N GLU A 101 -18.22 6.80 2.76
CA GLU A 101 -18.39 7.71 1.62
C GLU A 101 -18.94 9.07 2.07
N ALA A 102 -19.95 9.09 2.92
CA ALA A 102 -20.49 10.32 3.49
C ALA A 102 -19.44 11.10 4.30
N ILE A 103 -18.63 10.42 5.11
CA ILE A 103 -17.53 11.05 5.85
C ILE A 103 -16.49 11.63 4.89
N GLN A 104 -16.10 10.90 3.85
CA GLN A 104 -15.14 11.37 2.86
C GLN A 104 -15.64 12.66 2.18
N LEU A 105 -16.89 12.67 1.72
CA LEU A 105 -17.52 13.86 1.12
C LEU A 105 -17.55 15.05 2.08
N LEU A 106 -17.81 14.80 3.37
CA LEU A 106 -17.78 15.84 4.40
C LEU A 106 -16.36 16.38 4.60
N LEU A 107 -15.35 15.52 4.68
CA LEU A 107 -13.95 15.92 4.88
C LEU A 107 -13.41 16.70 3.67
N GLU A 108 -13.75 16.30 2.45
CA GLU A 108 -13.41 17.03 1.22
C GLU A 108 -14.05 18.41 1.22
N ARG A 109 -15.33 18.51 1.59
CA ARG A 109 -16.04 19.80 1.71
C ARG A 109 -15.36 20.75 2.68
N HIS A 110 -14.77 20.22 3.76
CA HIS A 110 -14.04 21.00 4.76
C HIS A 110 -12.53 21.15 4.45
N ARG A 111 -12.04 20.65 3.30
CA ARG A 111 -10.62 20.67 2.89
C ARG A 111 -9.68 19.99 3.90
N LEU A 112 -10.18 18.96 4.59
CA LEU A 112 -9.43 18.17 5.56
C LEU A 112 -8.89 16.85 4.97
N ALA A 113 -9.33 16.50 3.78
CA ALA A 113 -8.82 15.39 2.97
C ALA A 113 -8.64 15.88 1.52
N SER A 114 -7.69 15.29 0.79
CA SER A 114 -7.37 15.59 -0.62
C SER A 114 -7.14 14.28 -1.38
#